data_AF-A0A4Y8CPT0-F1
#
_entry.id   AF-A0A4Y8CPT0-F1
#
_cell.length_a   1.000
_cell.length_b   1.000
_cell.length_c   1.000
_cell.angle_alpha   90.00
_cell.angle_beta   90.00
_cell.angle_gamma   90.00
#
_symmetry.space_group_name_H-M   'P 1'
#
loop_
_entity.id
_entity.type
_entity.pdbx_description
1 polymer ?
#
loop_
_entity_poly.entity_id
_entity_poly.type
_entity_poly.pdbx_seq_one_letter_code
_entity_poly.pdbx_strand_id
1 'polypeptide(L)'
;MDNEWEVFITERTIIAKSYIDTNFLNYTPSINKFQLADGDLPTDASDAIKGINKNSTEQNTDSYKLFSDEVEKLKDTEPKEEEWEKVVNLASDRAKVTANAIIDGAAETAKSFIKNLPPLQRMPAANLYDTGLQCVLQFAKKVFEGISKIMSSIVEFLAGIWNKITEVWNNVQSLAKQAIDAIFGGMLLQFDELEEPEEPAVVE
;
A
#
# COMPACT_ATOMS: atom_id res chain seq x y z
N MET A 1 -17.40 -6.71 27.19
CA MET A 1 -16.22 -6.97 26.34
C MET A 1 -16.61 -7.14 24.85
N ASP A 2 -17.78 -6.69 24.39
CA ASP A 2 -18.26 -7.00 23.02
C ASP A 2 -17.70 -6.10 21.90
N ASN A 3 -16.93 -5.06 22.22
CA ASN A 3 -16.45 -4.05 21.27
C ASN A 3 -14.92 -3.91 21.18
N GLU A 4 -14.15 -4.70 21.93
CA GLU A 4 -12.67 -4.54 21.98
C GLU A 4 -12.03 -4.72 20.59
N TRP A 5 -12.52 -5.69 19.81
CA TRP A 5 -12.06 -5.94 18.45
C TRP A 5 -12.39 -4.78 17.49
N GLU A 6 -13.50 -4.07 17.72
CA GLU A 6 -13.95 -2.95 16.88
C GLU A 6 -13.13 -1.69 17.16
N VAL A 7 -12.85 -1.43 18.44
CA VAL A 7 -11.94 -0.36 18.89
C VAL A 7 -10.54 -0.62 18.31
N PHE A 8 -10.06 -1.86 18.42
CA PHE A 8 -8.76 -2.25 17.86
C PHE A 8 -8.67 -1.96 16.36
N ILE A 9 -9.64 -2.42 15.54
CA ILE A 9 -9.61 -2.13 14.08
C ILE A 9 -9.62 -0.63 13.80
N THR A 10 -10.41 0.13 14.57
CA THR A 10 -10.51 1.59 14.41
C THR A 10 -9.18 2.27 14.71
N GLU A 11 -8.52 1.93 15.82
CA GLU A 11 -7.21 2.47 16.18
C GLU A 11 -6.14 2.15 15.13
N ARG A 12 -6.10 0.90 14.67
CA ARG A 12 -5.15 0.46 13.63
C ARG A 12 -5.39 1.17 12.30
N THR A 13 -6.64 1.43 11.94
CA THR A 13 -7.02 2.20 10.76
C THR A 13 -6.59 3.67 10.86
N ILE A 14 -6.78 4.31 12.02
CA ILE A 14 -6.33 5.68 12.27
C ILE A 14 -4.80 5.78 12.14
N ILE A 15 -4.08 4.84 12.75
CA ILE A 15 -2.61 4.78 12.67
C ILE A 15 -2.17 4.60 11.21
N ALA A 16 -2.78 3.67 10.47
CA ALA A 16 -2.49 3.40 9.06
C ALA A 16 -2.60 4.67 8.20
N LYS A 17 -3.68 5.42 8.35
CA LYS A 17 -3.92 6.68 7.62
C LYS A 17 -2.92 7.75 7.98
N SER A 18 -2.57 7.87 9.27
CA SER A 18 -1.55 8.82 9.71
C SER A 18 -0.19 8.60 9.04
N TYR A 19 0.16 7.34 8.71
CA TYR A 19 1.38 7.05 7.96
C TYR A 19 1.27 7.50 6.50
N ILE A 20 0.13 7.30 5.84
CA ILE A 20 -0.08 7.81 4.48
C ILE A 20 0.01 9.33 4.44
N ASP A 21 -0.67 10.01 5.36
CA ASP A 21 -0.71 11.47 5.43
C ASP A 21 0.68 12.09 5.68
N THR A 22 1.55 11.35 6.38
CA THR A 22 2.92 11.79 6.69
C THR A 22 3.97 11.21 5.74
N ASN A 23 3.56 10.67 4.58
CA ASN A 23 4.46 9.99 3.63
C ASN A 23 5.39 8.96 4.29
N PHE A 24 4.87 8.26 5.30
CA PHE A 24 5.56 7.18 6.01
C PHE A 24 6.84 7.62 6.76
N LEU A 25 7.01 8.91 7.07
CA LEU A 25 8.21 9.48 7.74
C LEU A 25 8.60 8.77 9.04
N ASN A 26 7.67 8.07 9.71
CA ASN A 26 7.91 7.32 10.95
C ASN A 26 7.39 5.87 10.89
N TYR A 27 7.11 5.34 9.70
CA TYR A 27 6.61 3.97 9.59
C TYR A 27 7.74 2.95 9.64
N THR A 28 7.75 2.20 10.73
CA THR A 28 8.53 0.97 10.85
C THR A 28 7.57 -0.21 10.73
N PRO A 29 7.67 -1.04 9.68
CA PRO A 29 6.83 -2.21 9.55
C PRO A 29 7.12 -3.16 10.71
N SER A 30 6.09 -3.45 11.49
CA SER A 30 6.11 -4.56 12.46
C SER A 30 5.29 -5.69 11.86
N ILE A 31 5.90 -6.46 10.96
CA ILE A 31 5.39 -7.80 10.69
C ILE A 31 5.76 -8.64 11.90
N ASN A 32 4.97 -8.51 12.99
CA ASN A 32 5.05 -9.51 14.03
C ASN A 32 4.74 -10.84 13.35
N LYS A 33 5.71 -11.77 13.41
CA LYS A 33 5.53 -13.12 12.90
C LYS A 33 4.20 -13.64 13.44
N PHE A 34 3.35 -14.04 12.51
CA PHE A 34 2.10 -14.75 12.75
C PHE A 34 2.23 -15.68 13.96
N GLN A 35 1.62 -15.31 15.08
CA GLN A 35 1.31 -16.26 16.14
C GLN A 35 -0.22 -16.34 16.18
N LEU A 36 -0.77 -17.21 15.34
CA LEU A 36 -2.12 -17.73 15.54
C LEU A 36 -2.08 -18.59 16.82
N ALA A 37 -2.67 -18.11 17.91
CA ALA A 37 -3.11 -18.91 19.06
C ALA A 37 -4.12 -18.05 19.85
N ASP A 38 -5.27 -18.50 20.35
CA ASP A 38 -6.03 -19.75 20.25
C ASP A 38 -7.48 -19.38 19.83
N GLY A 39 -8.14 -20.30 19.12
CA GLY A 39 -9.51 -20.16 18.60
C GLY A 39 -9.51 -20.21 17.09
N ASP A 40 -9.55 -21.44 16.54
CA ASP A 40 -9.55 -21.69 15.10
C ASP A 40 -10.57 -20.79 14.41
N LEU A 41 -10.06 -19.78 13.70
CA LEU A 41 -10.86 -19.03 12.77
C LEU A 41 -11.20 -20.00 11.64
N PRO A 42 -12.48 -20.29 11.38
CA PRO A 42 -12.87 -21.17 10.28
C PRO A 42 -12.24 -20.70 8.96
N THR A 43 -11.90 -21.63 8.08
CA THR A 43 -11.19 -21.33 6.82
C THR A 43 -11.93 -20.26 6.00
N ASP A 44 -13.26 -20.33 5.94
CA ASP A 44 -14.11 -19.34 5.26
C ASP A 44 -13.99 -17.94 5.89
N ALA A 45 -13.94 -17.86 7.22
CA ALA A 45 -13.73 -16.59 7.91
C ALA A 45 -12.30 -16.04 7.73
N SER A 46 -11.29 -16.92 7.70
CA SER A 46 -9.92 -16.55 7.36
C SER A 46 -9.82 -15.99 5.94
N ASP A 47 -10.40 -16.71 4.97
CA ASP A 47 -10.37 -16.35 3.56
C ASP A 47 -11.14 -15.06 3.29
N ALA A 48 -12.25 -14.82 3.99
CA ALA A 48 -12.99 -13.57 3.90
C ALA A 48 -12.13 -12.36 4.35
N ILE A 49 -11.46 -12.46 5.51
CA ILE A 49 -10.59 -11.38 6.01
C ILE A 49 -9.38 -11.17 5.09
N LYS A 50 -8.74 -12.25 4.62
CA LYS A 50 -7.65 -12.17 3.64
C LYS A 50 -8.12 -11.53 2.34
N GLY A 51 -9.32 -11.87 1.88
CA GLY A 51 -9.96 -11.28 0.70
C GLY A 51 -10.16 -9.77 0.82
N ILE A 52 -10.55 -9.27 2.01
CA ILE A 52 -10.68 -7.82 2.26
C ILE A 52 -9.32 -7.12 2.10
N ASN A 53 -8.26 -7.67 2.71
CA ASN A 53 -6.92 -7.11 2.61
C ASN A 53 -6.37 -7.18 1.17
N LYS A 54 -6.57 -8.30 0.47
CA LYS A 54 -6.22 -8.44 -0.96
C LYS A 54 -6.89 -7.38 -1.81
N ASN A 55 -8.20 -7.20 -1.65
CA ASN A 55 -8.97 -6.21 -2.40
C ASN A 55 -8.44 -4.79 -2.13
N SER A 56 -8.06 -4.48 -0.89
CA SER A 56 -7.40 -3.21 -0.54
C SER A 56 -6.06 -3.03 -1.28
N THR A 57 -5.22 -4.07 -1.36
CA THR A 57 -3.96 -4.04 -2.15
C THR A 57 -4.22 -3.82 -3.64
N GLU A 58 -5.19 -4.52 -4.22
CA GLU A 58 -5.56 -4.39 -5.63
C GLU A 58 -6.07 -2.99 -5.95
N GLN A 59 -6.97 -2.44 -5.12
CA GLN A 59 -7.48 -1.08 -5.31
C GLN A 59 -6.39 -0.01 -5.15
N ASN A 60 -5.44 -0.21 -4.22
CA ASN A 60 -4.29 0.71 -4.11
C ASN A 60 -3.35 0.59 -5.32
N THR A 61 -3.23 -0.59 -5.92
CA THR A 61 -2.49 -0.79 -7.18
C THR A 61 -3.16 -0.02 -8.32
N ASP A 62 -4.48 -0.11 -8.44
CA ASP A 62 -5.26 0.64 -9.44
C ASP A 62 -5.15 2.16 -9.21
N SER A 63 -5.18 2.60 -7.95
CA SER A 63 -4.95 4.01 -7.61
C SER A 63 -3.57 4.50 -8.06
N TYR A 64 -2.52 3.68 -7.90
CA TYR A 64 -1.20 4.01 -8.44
C TYR A 64 -1.17 4.00 -9.96
N LYS A 65 -1.91 3.10 -10.62
CA LYS A 65 -2.02 3.11 -12.08
C LYS A 65 -2.62 4.41 -12.60
N LEU A 66 -3.66 4.91 -11.94
CA LEU A 66 -4.27 6.20 -12.27
C LEU A 66 -3.28 7.36 -12.12
N PHE A 67 -2.50 7.36 -11.03
CA PHE A 67 -1.39 8.31 -10.87
C PHE A 67 -0.42 8.21 -12.05
N SER A 68 0.08 7.01 -12.36
CA SER A 68 1.02 6.77 -13.44
C SER A 68 0.48 7.27 -14.79
N ASP A 69 -0.78 6.97 -15.10
CA ASP A 69 -1.44 7.38 -16.33
C ASP A 69 -1.64 8.90 -16.44
N GLU A 70 -1.86 9.58 -15.33
CA GLU A 70 -1.94 11.03 -15.31
C GLU A 70 -0.57 11.68 -15.54
N VAL A 71 0.49 11.15 -14.93
CA VAL A 71 1.85 11.67 -15.14
C VAL A 71 2.36 11.35 -16.54
N GLU A 72 2.07 10.17 -17.10
CA GLU A 72 2.47 9.78 -18.45
C GLU A 72 1.90 10.71 -19.54
N LYS A 73 0.72 11.31 -19.33
CA LYS A 73 0.13 12.28 -20.28
C LYS A 73 1.01 13.52 -20.47
N LEU A 74 1.87 13.85 -19.51
CA LEU A 74 2.80 14.97 -19.64
C LEU A 74 3.84 14.72 -20.73
N LYS A 75 4.08 13.46 -21.15
CA LYS A 75 4.99 13.10 -22.24
C LYS A 75 4.63 13.75 -23.57
N ASP A 76 3.34 13.99 -23.80
CA ASP A 76 2.83 14.59 -25.03
C ASP A 76 2.69 16.12 -24.92
N THR A 77 3.22 16.72 -23.84
CA THR A 77 3.16 18.15 -23.58
C THR A 77 4.55 18.78 -23.65
N GLU A 78 4.60 20.10 -23.91
CA GLU A 78 5.84 20.86 -23.78
C GLU A 78 6.33 20.82 -22.32
N PRO A 79 7.60 20.45 -22.05
CA PRO A 79 8.13 20.43 -20.70
C PRO A 79 8.06 21.81 -20.04
N LYS A 80 7.32 21.89 -18.95
CA LYS A 80 7.16 23.11 -18.15
C LYS A 80 7.18 22.73 -16.68
N GLU A 81 8.29 22.98 -16.02
CA GLU A 81 8.60 22.47 -14.68
C GLU A 81 7.47 22.71 -13.69
N GLU A 82 7.06 23.97 -13.52
CA GLU A 82 6.00 24.35 -12.59
C GLU A 82 4.62 23.74 -12.93
N GLU A 83 4.32 23.56 -14.22
CA GLU A 83 3.04 22.96 -14.65
C GLU A 83 3.05 21.45 -14.41
N TRP A 84 4.16 20.78 -14.73
CA TRP A 84 4.34 19.34 -14.52
C TRP A 84 4.37 19.01 -13.03
N GLU A 85 5.11 19.78 -12.22
CA GLU A 85 5.15 19.62 -10.77
C GLU A 85 3.75 19.73 -10.16
N LYS A 86 2.94 20.71 -10.59
CA LYS A 86 1.54 20.82 -10.17
C LYS A 86 0.72 19.59 -10.51
N VAL A 87 0.84 19.07 -11.73
CA VAL A 87 0.09 17.87 -12.16
C VAL A 87 0.48 16.66 -11.32
N VAL A 88 1.77 16.44 -11.08
CA VAL A 88 2.24 15.28 -10.31
C VAL A 88 1.90 15.41 -8.82
N ASN A 89 1.99 16.61 -8.24
CA ASN A 89 1.52 16.87 -6.88
C ASN A 89 0.02 16.59 -6.73
N LEU A 90 -0.81 17.08 -7.67
CA LEU A 90 -2.26 16.82 -7.66
C LEU A 90 -2.61 15.35 -7.85
N ALA A 91 -1.86 14.63 -8.70
CA ALA A 91 -2.03 13.19 -8.88
C ALA A 91 -1.62 12.43 -7.60
N SER A 92 -0.50 12.81 -6.98
CA SER A 92 0.00 12.23 -5.73
C SER A 92 -0.98 12.43 -4.58
N ASP A 93 -1.51 13.64 -4.40
CA ASP A 93 -2.50 13.94 -3.37
C ASP A 93 -3.80 13.16 -3.58
N ARG A 94 -4.26 13.01 -4.83
CA ARG A 94 -5.39 12.14 -5.16
C ARG A 94 -5.12 10.68 -4.82
N ALA A 95 -3.92 10.17 -5.10
CA ALA A 95 -3.53 8.82 -4.73
C ALA A 95 -3.56 8.61 -3.20
N LYS A 96 -3.10 9.58 -2.40
CA LYS A 96 -3.20 9.53 -0.93
C LYS A 96 -4.63 9.51 -0.43
N VAL A 97 -5.47 10.42 -0.92
CA VAL A 97 -6.89 10.47 -0.54
C VAL A 97 -7.58 9.15 -0.88
N THR A 98 -7.30 8.61 -2.06
CA THR A 98 -7.85 7.33 -2.52
C THR A 98 -7.36 6.18 -1.65
N ALA A 99 -6.06 6.10 -1.34
CA ALA A 99 -5.49 5.08 -0.45
C ALA A 99 -6.14 5.10 0.95
N ASN A 100 -6.33 6.28 1.53
CA ASN A 100 -7.03 6.45 2.80
C ASN A 100 -8.49 5.97 2.73
N ALA A 101 -9.21 6.31 1.66
CA ALA A 101 -10.59 5.87 1.46
C ALA A 101 -10.70 4.35 1.29
N ILE A 102 -9.74 3.72 0.60
CA ILE A 102 -9.66 2.26 0.46
C ILE A 102 -9.45 1.60 1.82
N ILE A 103 -8.55 2.13 2.66
CA ILE A 103 -8.30 1.61 4.01
C ILE A 103 -9.55 1.77 4.89
N ASP A 104 -10.22 2.93 4.85
CA ASP A 104 -11.49 3.12 5.57
C ASP A 104 -12.54 2.10 5.11
N GLY A 105 -12.72 1.92 3.80
CA GLY A 105 -13.68 0.96 3.24
C GLY A 105 -13.37 -0.49 3.62
N ALA A 106 -12.09 -0.88 3.61
CA ALA A 106 -11.64 -2.18 4.05
C ALA A 106 -11.92 -2.40 5.54
N ALA A 107 -11.67 -1.38 6.39
CA ALA A 107 -11.94 -1.43 7.81
C ALA A 107 -13.44 -1.55 8.10
N GLU A 108 -14.31 -0.79 7.43
CA GLU A 108 -15.76 -0.92 7.58
C GLU A 108 -16.27 -2.30 7.13
N THR A 109 -15.73 -2.82 6.02
CA THR A 109 -16.07 -4.16 5.52
C THR A 109 -15.64 -5.24 6.53
N ALA A 110 -14.42 -5.14 7.06
CA ALA A 110 -13.91 -6.05 8.08
C ALA A 110 -14.77 -5.98 9.35
N LYS A 111 -15.12 -4.77 9.82
CA LYS A 111 -15.97 -4.60 11.00
C LYS A 111 -17.35 -5.21 10.82
N SER A 112 -17.97 -4.96 9.67
CA SER A 112 -19.27 -5.54 9.32
C SER A 112 -19.22 -7.07 9.32
N PHE A 113 -18.18 -7.66 8.71
CA PHE A 113 -17.98 -9.10 8.69
C PHE A 113 -17.76 -9.68 10.10
N ILE A 114 -16.80 -9.14 10.85
CA ILE A 114 -16.36 -9.64 12.16
C ILE A 114 -17.49 -9.58 13.18
N LYS A 115 -18.34 -8.55 13.13
CA LYS A 115 -19.50 -8.43 14.02
C LYS A 115 -20.43 -9.65 13.96
N ASN A 116 -20.52 -10.31 12.80
CA ASN A 116 -21.36 -11.48 12.58
C ASN A 116 -20.70 -12.80 12.98
N LEU A 117 -19.42 -12.79 13.36
CA LEU A 117 -18.74 -13.99 13.86
C LEU A 117 -19.14 -14.29 15.32
N PRO A 118 -19.05 -15.57 15.75
CA PRO A 118 -19.08 -15.95 17.16
C PRO A 118 -18.14 -15.07 18.00
N PRO A 119 -18.52 -14.66 19.23
CA PRO A 119 -17.70 -13.76 20.06
C PRO A 119 -16.24 -14.17 20.20
N LEU A 120 -15.97 -15.47 20.36
CA LEU A 120 -14.61 -16.02 20.51
C LEU A 120 -13.76 -15.90 19.24
N GLN A 121 -14.35 -15.67 18.07
CA GLN A 121 -13.65 -15.55 16.78
C GLN A 121 -13.38 -14.10 16.37
N ARG A 122 -14.01 -13.12 17.03
CA ARG A 122 -13.94 -11.72 16.59
C ARG A 122 -12.56 -11.11 16.71
N MET A 123 -11.90 -11.33 17.85
CA MET A 123 -10.54 -10.83 18.08
C MET A 123 -9.50 -11.55 17.20
N PRO A 124 -9.51 -12.88 17.04
CA PRO A 124 -8.69 -13.56 16.03
C PRO A 124 -8.86 -13.00 14.61
N ALA A 125 -10.10 -12.73 14.18
CA ALA A 125 -10.36 -12.14 12.87
C ALA A 125 -9.84 -10.69 12.76
N ALA A 126 -9.95 -9.89 13.82
CA ALA A 126 -9.42 -8.53 13.86
C ALA A 126 -7.88 -8.50 13.80
N ASN A 127 -7.21 -9.43 14.49
CA ASN A 127 -5.76 -9.60 14.42
C ASN A 127 -5.30 -10.03 13.01
N LEU A 128 -6.06 -10.92 12.36
CA LEU A 128 -5.80 -11.31 10.98
C LEU A 128 -5.96 -10.14 10.02
N TYR A 129 -6.99 -9.31 10.23
CA TYR A 129 -7.18 -8.09 9.45
C TYR A 129 -6.00 -7.14 9.61
N ASP A 130 -5.59 -6.83 10.85
CA ASP A 130 -4.44 -5.96 11.12
C ASP A 130 -3.15 -6.47 10.48
N THR A 131 -2.92 -7.77 10.53
CA THR A 131 -1.74 -8.37 9.90
C THR A 131 -1.72 -8.13 8.40
N GLY A 132 -2.86 -8.34 7.72
CA GLY A 132 -2.96 -8.03 6.31
C GLY A 132 -2.86 -6.53 6.02
N LEU A 133 -3.42 -5.66 6.89
CA LEU A 133 -3.27 -4.21 6.80
C LEU A 133 -1.80 -3.77 6.87
N GLN A 134 -0.97 -4.41 7.71
CA GLN A 134 0.47 -4.17 7.72
C GLN A 134 1.16 -4.55 6.40
N CYS A 135 0.67 -5.56 5.69
CA CYS A 135 1.15 -5.90 4.34
C CYS A 135 0.74 -4.82 3.34
N VAL A 136 -0.51 -4.34 3.41
CA VAL A 136 -1.00 -3.22 2.58
C VAL A 136 -0.18 -1.95 2.81
N LEU A 137 0.13 -1.62 4.07
CA LEU A 137 0.92 -0.43 4.42
C LEU A 137 2.36 -0.48 3.91
N GLN A 138 2.99 -1.65 3.94
CA GLN A 138 4.33 -1.82 3.36
C GLN A 138 4.32 -1.64 1.85
N PHE A 139 3.33 -2.22 1.18
CA PHE A 139 3.10 -1.98 -0.23
C PHE A 139 2.93 -0.47 -0.51
N ALA A 140 2.01 0.19 0.20
CA ALA A 140 1.74 1.61 0.02
C ALA A 140 2.99 2.47 0.26
N LYS A 141 3.78 2.19 1.30
CA LYS A 141 5.07 2.88 1.55
C LYS A 141 5.96 2.86 0.32
N LYS A 142 6.18 1.68 -0.28
CA LYS A 142 7.02 1.54 -1.47
C LYS A 142 6.48 2.28 -2.69
N VAL A 143 5.15 2.30 -2.85
CA VAL A 143 4.49 3.11 -3.88
C VAL A 143 4.83 4.61 -3.68
N PHE A 144 4.66 5.13 -2.47
CA PHE A 144 4.92 6.55 -2.17
C PHE A 144 6.41 6.92 -2.20
N GLU A 145 7.31 5.99 -1.89
CA GLU A 145 8.76 6.13 -2.15
C GLU A 145 9.02 6.30 -3.67
N GLY A 146 8.36 5.51 -4.52
CA GLY A 146 8.42 5.64 -5.97
C GLY A 146 7.88 6.97 -6.50
N ILE A 147 6.74 7.43 -5.99
CA ILE A 147 6.17 8.75 -6.32
C ILE A 147 7.16 9.86 -5.95
N SER A 148 7.79 9.78 -4.77
CA SER A 148 8.79 10.76 -4.33
C SER A 148 10.00 10.81 -5.28
N LYS A 149 10.47 9.66 -5.77
CA LYS A 149 11.55 9.59 -6.77
C LYS A 149 11.14 10.25 -8.10
N ILE A 150 9.89 10.08 -8.54
CA ILE A 150 9.35 10.74 -9.73
C ILE A 150 9.35 12.27 -9.53
N MET A 151 8.91 12.75 -8.38
CA MET A 151 8.92 14.17 -8.03
C MET A 151 10.33 14.77 -8.08
N SER A 152 11.32 14.13 -7.46
CA SER A 152 12.71 14.58 -7.52
C SER A 152 13.23 14.68 -8.95
N SER A 153 12.81 13.76 -9.83
CA SER A 153 13.22 13.76 -11.24
C SER A 153 12.59 14.88 -12.06
N ILE A 154 11.41 15.37 -11.65
CA ILE A 154 10.76 16.54 -12.26
C ILE A 154 11.52 17.82 -11.89
N VAL A 155 11.98 17.92 -10.65
CA VAL A 155 12.82 19.04 -10.17
C VAL A 155 14.19 19.02 -10.86
N GLU A 156 14.74 17.83 -11.14
CA GLU A 156 15.94 17.68 -11.96
C GLU A 156 15.68 17.89 -13.47
N PHE A 157 14.42 18.21 -13.82
CA PHE A 157 13.90 18.68 -15.10
C PHE A 157 14.60 18.12 -16.32
N LEU A 158 14.63 16.78 -16.53
CA LEU A 158 14.85 16.12 -17.84
C LEU A 158 14.89 14.57 -17.82
N ALA A 159 14.89 14.03 -19.06
CA ALA A 159 15.18 12.67 -19.53
C ALA A 159 15.42 11.57 -18.47
N GLY A 160 14.34 10.88 -18.08
CA GLY A 160 14.43 9.74 -17.17
C GLY A 160 13.14 9.48 -16.41
N ILE A 161 12.28 10.49 -16.29
CA ILE A 161 10.97 10.37 -15.64
C ILE A 161 10.16 9.20 -16.21
N TRP A 162 10.14 9.00 -17.52
CA TRP A 162 9.37 7.91 -18.15
C TRP A 162 9.91 6.52 -17.81
N ASN A 163 11.23 6.38 -17.77
CA ASN A 163 11.88 5.14 -17.34
C ASN A 163 11.57 4.89 -15.86
N LYS A 164 11.66 5.91 -15.01
CA LYS A 164 11.33 5.83 -13.59
C LYS A 164 9.85 5.49 -13.35
N ILE A 165 8.92 6.06 -14.11
CA ILE A 165 7.49 5.72 -14.02
C ILE A 165 7.27 4.25 -14.38
N THR A 166 7.86 3.79 -15.48
CA THR A 166 7.76 2.38 -15.93
C THR A 166 8.37 1.43 -14.90
N GLU A 167 9.55 1.77 -14.37
CA GLU A 167 10.25 1.00 -13.33
C GLU A 167 9.41 0.93 -12.05
N VAL A 168 8.93 2.07 -11.56
CA VAL A 168 8.08 2.11 -10.38
C VAL A 168 6.79 1.32 -10.63
N TRP A 169 6.15 1.42 -11.79
CA TRP A 169 4.96 0.62 -12.11
C TRP A 169 5.22 -0.89 -12.09
N ASN A 170 6.29 -1.36 -12.72
CA ASN A 170 6.66 -2.78 -12.67
C ASN A 170 6.94 -3.24 -11.23
N ASN A 171 7.60 -2.37 -10.44
CA ASN A 171 7.84 -2.62 -9.02
C ASN A 171 6.52 -2.67 -8.24
N VAL A 172 5.58 -1.76 -8.47
CA VAL A 172 4.25 -1.77 -7.84
C VAL A 172 3.54 -3.09 -8.12
N GLN A 173 3.54 -3.59 -9.35
CA GLN A 173 2.90 -4.87 -9.67
C GLN A 173 3.56 -6.05 -8.94
N SER A 174 4.90 -6.08 -8.88
CA SER A 174 5.64 -7.10 -8.13
C SER A 174 5.34 -7.04 -6.63
N LEU A 175 5.34 -5.83 -6.06
CA LEU A 175 5.09 -5.59 -4.64
C LEU A 175 3.65 -5.93 -4.26
N ALA A 176 2.67 -5.62 -5.13
CA ALA A 176 1.28 -5.99 -4.93
C ALA A 176 1.12 -7.51 -4.86
N LYS A 177 1.78 -8.24 -5.77
CA LYS A 177 1.81 -9.70 -5.74
C LYS A 177 2.43 -10.23 -4.45
N GLN A 178 3.59 -9.71 -4.03
CA GLN A 178 4.26 -10.12 -2.80
C GLN A 178 3.38 -9.86 -1.55
N ALA A 179 2.71 -8.71 -1.50
CA ALA A 179 1.80 -8.37 -0.41
C ALA A 179 0.60 -9.33 -0.36
N ILE A 180 0.02 -9.68 -1.53
CA ILE A 180 -1.07 -10.65 -1.62
C ILE A 180 -0.58 -12.04 -1.19
N ASP A 181 0.58 -12.50 -1.69
CA ASP A 181 1.14 -13.79 -1.30
C ASP A 181 1.36 -13.84 0.22
N ALA A 182 1.90 -12.78 0.82
CA ALA A 182 2.08 -12.66 2.28
C ALA A 182 0.74 -12.70 3.05
N ILE A 183 -0.30 -12.02 2.56
CA ILE A 183 -1.66 -12.05 3.15
C ILE A 183 -2.21 -13.49 3.21
N PHE A 184 -1.92 -14.31 2.19
CA PHE A 184 -2.38 -15.69 2.12
C PHE A 184 -1.45 -16.71 2.81
N GLY A 185 -0.39 -16.25 3.48
CA GLY A 185 0.55 -17.12 4.20
C GLY A 185 1.71 -17.63 3.35
N GLY A 186 1.96 -17.01 2.20
CA GLY A 186 3.21 -17.11 1.47
C GLY A 186 4.38 -16.54 2.27
N MET A 187 5.60 -16.90 1.85
CA MET A 187 6.87 -16.54 2.50
C MET A 187 6.92 -15.06 2.93
N LEU A 188 7.47 -14.80 4.13
CA LEU A 188 7.70 -13.45 4.67
C LEU A 188 8.29 -12.52 3.61
N LEU A 189 7.74 -11.30 3.54
CA LEU A 189 8.26 -10.19 2.74
C LEU A 189 9.74 -9.97 3.10
N GLN A 190 10.65 -10.48 2.27
CA GLN A 190 12.02 -10.00 2.20
C GLN A 190 12.01 -8.89 1.16
N PHE A 191 11.68 -7.67 1.58
CA PHE A 191 11.89 -6.47 0.77
C PHE A 191 13.37 -6.05 0.75
N ASP A 192 14.29 -6.99 0.94
CA ASP A 192 15.71 -6.71 0.93
C ASP A 192 16.13 -6.39 -0.51
N GLU A 193 16.60 -5.16 -0.65
CA GLU A 193 17.40 -4.63 -1.76
C GLU A 193 16.81 -4.87 -3.16
N LEU A 194 15.97 -3.92 -3.60
CA LEU A 194 16.01 -3.57 -5.01
C LEU A 194 17.43 -3.10 -5.30
N GLU A 195 18.24 -3.94 -5.95
CA GLU A 195 19.54 -3.55 -6.50
C GLU A 195 19.35 -2.22 -7.24
N GLU A 196 20.05 -1.17 -6.77
CA GLU A 196 20.15 0.05 -7.53
C GLU A 196 20.67 -0.33 -8.93
N PRO A 197 20.04 0.09 -10.02
CA PRO A 197 20.56 -0.20 -11.34
C PRO A 197 21.97 0.39 -11.44
N GLU A 198 22.97 -0.46 -11.70
CA GLU A 198 24.35 -0.03 -11.90
C GLU A 198 24.36 1.14 -12.89
N GLU A 199 24.88 2.30 -12.45
CA GLU A 199 25.08 3.44 -13.34
C GLU A 199 25.89 2.99 -14.56
N PRO A 200 25.42 3.26 -15.80
CA PRO A 200 26.22 2.92 -16.97
C PRO A 200 27.53 3.70 -16.91
N ALA A 201 28.64 2.95 -16.89
CA ALA A 201 29.98 3.49 -16.86
C ALA A 201 30.14 4.59 -17.91
N VAL A 202 30.49 5.80 -17.46
CA VAL A 202 30.91 6.90 -18.33
C VAL A 202 32.20 6.46 -19.00
N VAL A 203 32.12 6.13 -20.28
CA VAL A 203 33.31 5.90 -21.11
C VAL A 203 33.88 7.27 -21.45
N GLU A 204 35.04 7.59 -20.88
CA GLU A 204 35.85 8.78 -21.18
C GLU A 204 36.32 8.83 -22.65
#